data_AF-A0A1F4FYB7-F1
#
_entry.id   AF-A0A1F4FYB7-F1
#
_cell.length_a   1.000
_cell.length_b   1.000
_cell.length_c   1.000
_cell.angle_alpha   90.00
_cell.angle_beta   90.00
_cell.angle_gamma   90.00
#
_symmetry.space_group_name_H-M   'P 1'
#
loop_
_entity.id
_entity.type
_entity.pdbx_description
1 polymer ?
#
loop_
_entity_poly.entity_id
_entity_poly.type
_entity_poly.pdbx_seq_one_letter_code
_entity_poly.pdbx_strand_id
1 'polypeptide(L)'
;MPEQLTKHPDVTLEVLKSAGAKCGAGLPQNILKQCPAERFCALPGGEMCVYGLADIGKMTQISAAELAAALRPVPAETSPPEVSWAEGLAVVLVFVAGLLIGALWRRSRRSP
;
A
#
# COMPACT_ATOMS: atom_id res chain seq x y z
N MET A 1 9.46 -17.97 9.14
CA MET A 1 9.40 -18.63 7.82
C MET A 1 9.85 -17.58 6.79
N PRO A 2 11.11 -17.45 6.41
CA PRO A 2 11.50 -16.27 5.63
C PRO A 2 10.82 -16.24 4.24
N GLU A 3 9.99 -15.23 4.02
CA GLU A 3 9.38 -14.89 2.73
C GLU A 3 10.08 -13.64 2.19
N GLN A 4 10.50 -13.68 0.94
CA GLN A 4 11.16 -12.57 0.26
C GLN A 4 10.30 -12.10 -0.91
N LEU A 5 9.99 -10.80 -0.95
CA LEU A 5 9.35 -10.16 -2.09
C LEU A 5 10.41 -9.52 -2.99
N THR A 6 10.36 -9.80 -4.29
CA THR A 6 11.30 -9.25 -5.28
C THR A 6 10.58 -8.91 -6.58
N LYS A 7 11.14 -7.96 -7.34
CA LYS A 7 10.65 -7.62 -8.68
C LYS A 7 10.92 -8.74 -9.70
N HIS A 8 11.97 -9.52 -9.48
CA HIS A 8 12.44 -10.56 -10.40
C HIS A 8 12.57 -11.90 -9.67
N PRO A 9 11.46 -12.57 -9.34
CA PRO A 9 11.48 -13.82 -8.59
C PRO A 9 12.27 -14.91 -9.34
N ASP A 10 12.08 -15.04 -10.66
CA ASP A 10 12.73 -16.10 -11.44
C ASP A 10 14.26 -15.93 -11.46
N VAL A 11 14.75 -14.71 -11.66
CA VAL A 11 16.19 -14.37 -11.59
C VAL A 11 16.74 -14.63 -10.18
N THR A 12 15.96 -14.30 -9.15
CA THR A 12 16.37 -14.56 -7.76
C THR A 12 16.50 -16.06 -7.50
N LEU A 13 15.56 -16.86 -7.99
CA LEU A 13 15.63 -18.33 -7.91
C LEU A 13 16.85 -18.87 -8.65
N GLU A 14 17.19 -18.33 -9.83
CA GLU A 14 18.40 -18.71 -10.57
C GLU A 14 19.69 -18.38 -9.82
N VAL A 15 19.78 -17.19 -9.23
CA VAL A 15 20.92 -16.80 -8.39
C VAL A 15 21.07 -17.74 -7.21
N LEU A 16 19.97 -18.05 -6.52
CA LEU A 16 19.99 -18.98 -5.39
C LEU A 16 20.40 -20.39 -5.83
N LYS A 17 19.90 -20.88 -6.96
CA LYS A 17 20.34 -22.16 -7.55
C LYS A 17 21.85 -22.17 -7.83
N SER A 18 22.37 -21.09 -8.40
CA SER A 18 23.81 -20.95 -8.66
C SER A 18 24.66 -20.94 -7.38
N ALA A 19 24.07 -20.50 -6.26
CA ALA A 19 24.68 -20.52 -4.93
C ALA A 19 24.49 -21.87 -4.20
N GLY A 20 23.95 -22.90 -4.86
CA GLY A 20 23.76 -24.23 -4.30
C GLY A 20 22.42 -24.46 -3.59
N ALA A 21 21.48 -23.51 -3.66
CA ALA A 21 20.11 -23.74 -3.21
C ALA A 21 19.39 -24.71 -4.17
N LYS A 22 18.45 -25.49 -3.65
CA LYS A 22 17.56 -26.31 -4.46
C LYS A 22 16.19 -25.65 -4.52
N CYS A 23 15.87 -25.05 -5.66
CA CYS A 23 14.67 -24.25 -5.84
C CYS A 23 13.75 -24.82 -6.92
N GLY A 24 12.42 -24.70 -6.73
CA GLY A 24 11.43 -25.04 -7.76
C GLY A 24 11.37 -26.53 -8.13
N ALA A 25 11.81 -27.42 -7.23
CA ALA A 25 11.94 -28.86 -7.49
C ALA A 25 10.92 -29.72 -6.72
N GLY A 26 9.83 -29.13 -6.23
CA GLY A 26 8.81 -29.87 -5.46
C GLY A 26 9.38 -30.54 -4.21
N LEU A 27 10.43 -29.96 -3.63
CA LEU A 27 11.12 -30.54 -2.49
C LEU A 27 10.22 -30.58 -1.26
N PRO A 28 10.45 -31.54 -0.34
CA PRO A 28 9.73 -31.58 0.92
C PRO A 28 9.98 -30.29 1.69
N GLN A 29 8.89 -29.60 2.03
CA GLN A 29 8.87 -28.37 2.80
C GLN A 29 8.72 -28.72 4.28
N ASN A 30 9.81 -28.65 5.03
CA ASN A 30 9.81 -29.03 6.45
C ASN A 30 9.31 -27.89 7.32
N ILE A 31 9.62 -26.65 6.94
CA ILE A 31 9.28 -25.44 7.66
C ILE A 31 8.22 -24.65 6.89
N LEU A 32 8.40 -24.43 5.58
CA LEU A 32 7.56 -23.52 4.77
C LEU A 32 6.38 -24.20 4.06
N LYS A 33 5.50 -24.91 4.77
CA LYS A 33 4.44 -25.76 4.18
C LYS A 33 3.42 -25.10 3.24
N GLN A 34 3.32 -23.78 3.27
CA GLN A 34 2.37 -23.00 2.45
C GLN A 34 3.05 -22.36 1.23
N CYS A 35 4.34 -22.60 1.04
CA CYS A 35 5.08 -22.07 -0.09
C CYS A 35 4.64 -22.75 -1.39
N PRO A 36 4.33 -22.01 -2.46
CA PRO A 36 4.19 -22.60 -3.78
C PRO A 36 5.47 -23.34 -4.16
N ALA A 37 5.34 -24.54 -4.71
CA ALA A 37 6.48 -25.43 -4.99
C ALA A 37 7.52 -24.78 -5.91
N GLU A 38 7.07 -23.94 -6.84
CA GLU A 38 7.88 -23.22 -7.82
C GLU A 38 8.64 -22.04 -7.19
N ARG A 39 8.14 -21.52 -6.06
CA ARG A 39 8.71 -20.37 -5.33
C ARG A 39 9.54 -20.78 -4.12
N PHE A 40 9.51 -22.06 -3.76
CA PHE A 40 10.26 -22.63 -2.66
C PHE A 40 11.73 -22.86 -3.01
N CYS A 41 12.61 -22.52 -2.07
CA CYS A 41 14.03 -22.84 -2.08
C CYS A 41 14.46 -23.49 -0.77
N ALA A 42 15.12 -24.63 -0.86
CA ALA A 42 15.89 -25.23 0.23
C ALA A 42 17.36 -24.79 0.12
N LEU A 43 17.88 -24.17 1.18
CA LEU A 43 19.27 -23.73 1.31
C LEU A 43 19.97 -24.55 2.42
N PRO A 44 21.31 -24.60 2.43
CA PRO A 44 22.05 -25.24 3.52
C PRO A 44 21.69 -24.69 4.92
N GLY A 45 21.34 -23.40 5.00
CA GLY A 45 20.98 -22.72 6.25
C GLY A 45 19.48 -22.69 6.58
N GLY A 46 18.61 -23.24 5.75
CA GLY A 46 17.16 -23.22 5.98
C GLY A 46 16.32 -23.20 4.70
N GLU A 47 15.05 -22.85 4.84
CA GLU A 47 14.09 -22.78 3.73
C GLU A 47 13.64 -21.34 3.52
N MET A 48 13.42 -20.91 2.27
CA MET A 48 12.86 -19.59 1.94
C MET A 48 11.84 -19.64 0.80
N CYS A 49 10.87 -18.73 0.82
CA CYS A 49 9.96 -18.49 -0.30
C CYS A 49 10.35 -17.21 -1.04
N VAL A 50 10.45 -17.29 -2.37
CA VAL A 50 10.74 -16.13 -3.21
C VAL A 50 9.49 -15.77 -4.00
N TYR A 51 8.88 -14.63 -3.67
CA TYR A 51 7.65 -14.15 -4.28
C TYR A 51 7.91 -12.96 -5.21
N GLY A 52 7.11 -12.90 -6.28
CA GLY A 52 6.97 -11.71 -7.12
C GLY A 52 5.79 -10.84 -6.69
N LEU A 53 5.67 -9.66 -7.28
CA LEU A 53 4.51 -8.77 -7.04
C LEU A 53 3.16 -9.45 -7.34
N ALA A 54 3.10 -10.30 -8.36
CA ALA A 54 1.88 -11.04 -8.71
C ALA A 54 1.49 -12.10 -7.67
N ASP A 55 2.44 -12.52 -6.83
CA ASP A 55 2.24 -13.56 -5.82
C ASP A 55 2.10 -13.00 -4.40
N ILE A 56 2.08 -11.67 -4.22
CA ILE A 56 1.96 -11.01 -2.89
C ILE A 56 0.78 -11.57 -2.09
N GLY A 57 -0.37 -11.81 -2.74
CA GLY A 57 -1.57 -12.32 -2.06
C GLY A 57 -1.43 -13.74 -1.51
N LYS A 58 -0.37 -14.47 -1.88
CA LYS A 58 -0.06 -15.82 -1.39
C LYS A 58 0.90 -15.83 -0.20
N MET A 59 1.46 -14.66 0.15
CA MET A 59 2.33 -14.51 1.32
C MET A 59 1.51 -14.71 2.59
N THR A 60 2.11 -15.35 3.60
CA THR A 60 1.40 -15.65 4.85
C THR A 60 1.98 -14.91 6.04
N GLN A 61 3.18 -14.34 5.92
CA GLN A 61 3.82 -13.60 7.01
C GLN A 61 3.82 -12.10 6.85
N ILE A 62 3.66 -11.59 5.63
CA ILE A 62 3.48 -10.16 5.41
C ILE A 62 2.01 -9.94 5.07
N SER A 63 1.29 -9.27 5.96
CA SER A 63 -0.10 -8.91 5.73
C SER A 63 -0.23 -7.78 4.70
N ALA A 64 -1.40 -7.71 4.04
CA ALA A 64 -1.71 -6.61 3.14
C ALA A 64 -1.66 -5.24 3.83
N ALA A 65 -2.01 -5.17 5.12
CA ALA A 65 -1.96 -3.95 5.90
C ALA A 65 -0.52 -3.48 6.17
N GLU A 66 0.38 -4.40 6.51
CA GLU A 66 1.80 -4.10 6.71
C GLU A 66 2.46 -3.64 5.40
N LEU A 67 2.17 -4.35 4.29
CA LEU A 67 2.68 -3.95 2.98
C LEU A 67 2.13 -2.57 2.56
N ALA A 68 0.83 -2.34 2.73
CA ALA A 68 0.22 -1.05 2.42
C ALA A 68 0.84 0.07 3.27
N ALA A 69 1.13 -0.17 4.55
CA ALA A 69 1.78 0.81 5.41
C ALA A 69 3.23 1.12 4.95
N ALA A 70 3.98 0.10 4.53
CA ALA A 70 5.34 0.27 4.01
C ALA A 70 5.40 0.99 2.65
N LEU A 71 4.34 0.85 1.84
CA LEU A 71 4.21 1.51 0.54
C LEU A 71 3.65 2.92 0.63
N ARG A 72 3.17 3.36 1.81
CA ARG A 72 2.71 4.74 1.97
C ARG A 72 3.86 5.66 1.62
N PRO A 73 3.67 6.59 0.67
CA PRO A 73 4.63 7.65 0.48
C PRO A 73 4.81 8.32 1.84
N VAL A 74 6.05 8.40 2.33
CA VAL A 74 6.35 9.36 3.39
C VAL A 74 5.90 10.69 2.82
N PRO A 75 4.96 11.40 3.46
CA PRO A 75 4.62 12.74 3.01
C PRO A 75 5.95 13.47 2.97
N ALA A 76 6.38 13.90 1.77
CA ALA A 76 7.32 15.01 1.71
C ALA A 76 6.74 16.05 2.67
N GLU A 77 7.53 16.64 3.56
CA GLU A 77 7.09 17.75 4.40
C GLU A 77 6.58 18.87 3.49
N THR A 78 5.35 18.74 3.03
CA THR A 78 4.59 19.80 2.42
C THR A 78 4.24 20.64 3.62
N SER A 79 4.99 21.73 3.78
CA SER A 79 4.58 22.89 4.56
C SER A 79 3.06 23.04 4.37
N PRO A 80 2.28 23.23 5.45
CA PRO A 80 0.84 23.38 5.30
C PRO A 80 0.58 24.42 4.21
N PRO A 81 -0.37 24.19 3.29
CA PRO A 81 -0.65 25.15 2.24
C PRO A 81 -0.88 26.50 2.93
N GLU A 82 -0.09 27.51 2.58
CA GLU A 82 -0.26 28.86 3.11
C GLU A 82 -1.62 29.34 2.64
N VAL A 83 -2.65 29.15 3.47
CA VAL A 83 -3.98 29.67 3.18
C VAL A 83 -3.86 31.18 3.23
N SER A 84 -3.86 31.80 2.05
CA SER A 84 -3.85 33.25 1.95
C SER A 84 -5.10 33.80 2.64
N TRP A 85 -4.94 34.86 3.44
CA TRP A 85 -6.06 35.57 4.08
C TRP A 85 -7.13 35.99 3.06
N ALA A 86 -6.74 36.21 1.80
CA ALA A 86 -7.66 36.51 0.71
C ALA A 86 -8.64 35.35 0.42
N GLU A 87 -8.16 34.10 0.43
CA GLU A 87 -9.00 32.92 0.23
C GLU A 87 -9.94 32.68 1.42
N GLY A 88 -9.42 32.87 2.64
CA GLY A 88 -10.23 32.82 3.86
C GLY A 88 -11.36 33.85 3.87
N LEU A 89 -11.06 35.10 3.48
CA LEU A 89 -12.06 36.16 3.35
C LEU A 89 -13.10 35.85 2.26
N ALA A 90 -12.68 35.30 1.12
CA ALA A 90 -13.60 34.95 0.04
C ALA A 90 -14.63 33.90 0.48
N VAL A 91 -14.21 32.85 1.21
CA VAL A 91 -15.12 31.81 1.73
C VAL A 91 -16.12 32.41 2.72
N VAL A 92 -15.67 33.28 3.62
CA VAL A 92 -16.54 33.96 4.60
C VAL A 92 -17.56 34.84 3.89
N LEU A 93 -17.14 35.62 2.89
CA LEU A 93 -18.02 36.50 2.14
C LEU A 93 -19.11 35.72 1.38
N VAL A 94 -18.75 34.63 0.71
CA VAL A 94 -19.71 33.78 0.01
C VAL A 94 -20.72 33.16 0.99
N PHE A 95 -20.25 32.69 2.14
CA PHE A 95 -21.11 32.11 3.17
C PHE A 95 -22.12 33.15 3.72
N VAL A 96 -21.64 34.36 4.05
CA VAL A 96 -22.49 35.45 4.53
C VAL A 96 -23.48 35.90 3.46
N ALA A 97 -23.05 36.03 2.20
CA ALA A 97 -23.93 36.36 1.09
C ALA A 97 -25.04 35.30 0.92
N GLY A 98 -24.69 34.01 1.00
CA GLY A 98 -25.65 32.91 0.95
C GLY A 98 -26.69 32.97 2.09
N LEU A 99 -26.25 33.26 3.31
CA LEU A 99 -27.15 33.44 4.46
C LEU A 99 -28.09 34.64 4.28
N LEU A 100 -27.59 35.77 3.80
CA LEU A 100 -28.39 36.97 3.56
C LEU A 100 -29.43 36.75 2.46
N ILE A 101 -29.02 36.15 1.33
CA ILE A 101 -29.93 35.81 0.23
C ILE A 101 -30.99 34.82 0.73
N GLY A 102 -30.59 33.77 1.45
CA GLY A 102 -31.51 32.79 2.02
C GLY A 102 -32.51 33.41 3.01
N ALA A 103 -32.06 34.34 3.86
CA ALA A 103 -32.92 35.05 4.80
C ALA A 103 -33.91 35.98 4.09
N LEU A 104 -33.47 36.70 3.06
CA LEU A 104 -34.32 37.57 2.24
C LEU A 104 -35.37 36.79 1.46
N TRP A 105 -34.99 35.66 0.86
CA TRP A 105 -35.91 34.75 0.17
C TRP A 105 -36.94 34.14 1.13
N ARG A 106 -36.51 33.74 2.32
CA ARG A 106 -37.42 33.22 3.36
C ARG A 106 -38.40 34.29 3.86
N ARG A 107 -37.96 35.56 3.92
CA ARG A 107 -38.81 36.69 4.31
C ARG A 107 -39.82 37.04 3.21
N SER A 108 -39.40 37.07 1.95
CA SER A 108 -40.29 37.32 0.80
C SER A 108 -41.35 36.23 0.61
N ARG A 109 -41.04 34.96 0.90
CA ARG A 109 -42.01 33.85 0.88
C ARG A 109 -42.94 33.79 2.10
N ARG A 110 -42.74 34.64 3.11
CA ARG A 110 -43.55 34.72 4.34
C ARG A 110 -44.39 35.99 4.43
N SER A 111 -44.30 36.87 3.44
CA SER A 111 -45.24 37.98 3.29
C SER A 111 -46.57 37.41 2.77
N PRO A 112 -47.70 37.63 3.47
CA PRO A 112 -49.03 37.14 3.06
C PRO A 112 -49.51 37.81 1.77
#